data_AF-A0A535SN09-F1
#
_entry.id   AF-A0A535SN09-F1
#
_cell.length_a   1.000
_cell.length_b   1.000
_cell.length_c   1.000
_cell.angle_alpha   90.00
_cell.angle_beta   90.00
_cell.angle_gamma   90.00
#
_symmetry.space_group_name_H-M   'P 1'
#
loop_
_entity.id
_entity.type
_entity.pdbx_description
1 polymer ?
#
loop_
_entity_poly.entity_id
_entity_poly.type
_entity_poly.pdbx_seq_one_letter_code
_entity_poly.pdbx_strand_id
1 'polypeptide(L)'
;ARTQIELLGLALDNYRLDNGSYPTSEQGLEALQEKPTREPIPLSWRGPYLKKAVPLDPWGRPYIYKSPGEHNSTGYDLSTLGRDGQPGGEDEDADITNWK
;
A
#
# COMPACT_ATOMS: atom_id res chain seq x y z
N ALA A 1 -10.06 6.95 -5.31
CA ALA A 1 -9.48 6.01 -4.34
C ALA A 1 -9.17 4.63 -4.96
N ARG A 2 -10.14 3.90 -5.56
CA ARG A 2 -9.88 2.56 -6.15
C ARG A 2 -8.68 2.53 -7.12
N THR A 3 -8.65 3.43 -8.09
CA THR A 3 -7.54 3.51 -9.06
C THR A 3 -6.18 3.74 -8.40
N GLN A 4 -6.12 4.48 -7.28
CA GLN A 4 -4.87 4.69 -6.55
C GLN A 4 -4.42 3.41 -5.83
N ILE A 5 -5.37 2.66 -5.24
CA ILE A 5 -5.09 1.35 -4.64
C ILE A 5 -4.57 0.37 -5.70
N GLU A 6 -5.15 0.36 -6.90
CA GLU A 6 -4.65 -0.46 -8.01
C GLU A 6 -3.22 -0.06 -8.44
N LEU A 7 -2.95 1.24 -8.57
CA LEU A 7 -1.61 1.74 -8.91
C LEU A 7 -0.57 1.40 -7.84
N LEU A 8 -0.93 1.54 -6.56
CA LEU A 8 -0.09 1.14 -5.44
C LEU A 8 0.13 -0.37 -5.42
N GLY A 9 -0.90 -1.14 -5.73
CA GLY A 9 -0.80 -2.59 -5.84
C GLY A 9 0.16 -3.03 -6.94
N LEU A 10 0.11 -2.42 -8.12
CA LEU A 10 1.09 -2.67 -9.19
C LEU A 10 2.52 -2.35 -8.76
N ALA A 11 2.74 -1.28 -7.99
CA ALA A 11 4.05 -0.94 -7.46
C ALA A 11 4.53 -1.97 -6.42
N LEU A 12 3.64 -2.45 -5.55
CA LEU A 12 3.91 -3.50 -4.58
C LEU A 12 4.25 -4.83 -5.24
N ASP A 13 3.52 -5.22 -6.29
CA ASP A 13 3.83 -6.42 -7.08
C ASP A 13 5.21 -6.32 -7.73
N ASN A 14 5.56 -5.17 -8.33
CA ASN A 14 6.90 -4.97 -8.88
C ASN A 14 7.99 -5.05 -7.80
N TYR A 15 7.76 -4.43 -6.63
CA TYR A 15 8.68 -4.54 -5.50
C TYR A 15 8.89 -6.00 -5.09
N ARG A 16 7.81 -6.79 -5.02
CA ARG A 16 7.89 -8.22 -4.70
C ARG A 16 8.59 -9.01 -5.80
N LEU A 17 8.40 -8.69 -7.08
CA LEU A 17 9.09 -9.36 -8.18
C LEU A 17 10.61 -9.19 -8.10
N ASP A 18 11.08 -8.01 -7.73
CA ASP A 18 12.51 -7.74 -7.59
C ASP A 18 13.09 -8.29 -6.28
N ASN A 19 12.37 -8.13 -5.15
CA ASN A 19 12.90 -8.42 -3.81
C ASN A 19 12.44 -9.78 -3.23
N GLY A 20 11.50 -10.45 -3.90
CA GLY A 20 10.88 -11.70 -3.46
C GLY A 20 9.84 -11.54 -2.35
N SER A 21 9.64 -10.35 -1.79
CA SER A 21 8.72 -10.08 -0.69
C SER A 21 8.17 -8.66 -0.76
N TYR A 22 7.00 -8.43 -0.17
CA TYR A 22 6.43 -7.09 -0.03
C TYR A 22 7.16 -6.30 1.07
N PRO A 23 7.13 -4.95 1.02
CA PRO A 23 7.67 -4.14 2.10
C PRO A 23 6.89 -4.37 3.41
N THR A 24 7.53 -4.24 4.56
CA THR A 24 6.84 -4.43 5.85
C THR A 24 5.98 -3.24 6.21
N SER A 25 5.04 -3.41 7.15
CA SER A 25 4.24 -2.29 7.67
C SER A 25 5.10 -1.15 8.24
N GLU A 26 6.29 -1.46 8.78
CA GLU A 26 7.24 -0.48 9.33
C GLU A 26 8.02 0.28 8.26
N GLN A 27 8.21 -0.33 7.09
CA GLN A 27 8.76 0.31 5.91
C GLN A 27 7.68 1.13 5.18
N GLY A 28 6.43 0.66 5.21
CA GLY A 28 5.28 1.32 4.64
C GLY A 28 5.32 1.40 3.11
N LEU A 29 4.40 2.20 2.56
CA LEU A 29 4.35 2.48 1.12
C LEU A 29 5.51 3.38 0.65
N GLU A 30 6.23 4.02 1.57
CA GLU A 30 7.44 4.80 1.26
C GLU A 30 8.52 3.94 0.62
N ALA A 31 8.58 2.63 0.95
CA ALA A 31 9.48 1.66 0.33
C ALA A 31 9.33 1.52 -1.19
N LEU A 32 8.18 1.94 -1.73
CA LEU A 32 7.91 1.94 -3.16
C LEU A 32 8.52 3.14 -3.87
N GLN A 33 8.75 4.24 -3.15
CA GLN A 33 9.35 5.45 -3.68
C GLN A 33 10.84 5.51 -3.38
N GLU A 34 11.24 5.18 -2.16
CA GLU A 34 12.62 5.24 -1.71
C GLU A 34 13.06 3.88 -1.18
N LYS A 35 14.34 3.57 -1.35
CA LYS A 35 14.89 2.31 -0.86
C LYS A 35 14.76 2.28 0.67
N PRO A 36 14.03 1.30 1.25
CA PRO A 36 13.90 1.24 2.70
C PRO A 36 15.26 0.93 3.33
N THR A 37 15.56 1.66 4.40
CA THR A 37 16.78 1.52 5.20
C THR A 37 16.58 0.67 6.45
N ARG A 38 15.31 0.35 6.75
CA ARG A 38 14.94 -0.55 7.85
C ARG A 38 14.95 -2.00 7.40
N GLU A 39 15.34 -2.89 8.32
CA GLU A 39 15.33 -4.33 8.07
C GLU A 39 13.90 -4.87 7.88
N PRO A 40 13.68 -5.84 6.97
CA PRO A 40 14.66 -6.44 6.05
C PRO A 40 15.00 -5.47 4.89
N ILE A 41 16.29 -5.14 4.75
CA ILE A 41 16.74 -4.21 3.70
C ILE A 41 16.74 -4.96 2.35
N PRO A 42 15.95 -4.51 1.36
CA PRO A 42 15.90 -5.15 0.05
C PRO A 42 17.25 -5.04 -0.65
N LEU A 43 17.82 -6.20 -1.00
CA LEU A 43 19.08 -6.30 -1.72
C LEU A 43 18.91 -5.93 -3.20
N SER A 44 17.77 -6.27 -3.79
CA SER A 44 17.47 -6.13 -5.21
C SER A 44 16.54 -4.97 -5.52
N TRP A 45 16.41 -3.96 -4.64
CA TRP A 45 15.54 -2.83 -4.88
C TRP A 45 15.93 -2.08 -6.16
N ARG A 46 15.01 -2.03 -7.13
CA ARG A 46 15.19 -1.37 -8.45
C ARG A 46 14.31 -0.14 -8.63
N GLY A 47 13.76 0.38 -7.53
CA GLY A 47 12.85 1.51 -7.57
C GLY A 47 13.50 2.82 -8.05
N PRO A 48 12.72 3.90 -8.10
CA PRO A 48 11.36 4.04 -7.56
C PRO A 48 10.30 3.25 -8.36
N TYR A 49 9.47 2.47 -7.67
CA TYR A 49 8.31 1.77 -8.22
C TYR A 49 7.10 2.68 -8.42
N LEU A 50 7.07 3.81 -7.70
CA LEU A 50 6.09 4.87 -7.87
C LEU A 50 6.73 6.08 -8.56
N LYS A 51 6.11 6.54 -9.65
CA LYS A 51 6.56 7.75 -10.38
C LYS A 51 6.39 9.04 -9.56
N LYS A 52 5.50 9.03 -8.57
CA LYS A 52 5.19 10.15 -7.69
C LYS A 52 5.05 9.61 -6.27
N ALA A 53 5.18 10.49 -5.28
CA ALA A 53 4.90 10.10 -3.90
C ALA A 53 3.50 9.50 -3.76
N VAL A 54 3.35 8.62 -2.76
CA VAL A 54 2.08 7.97 -2.43
C VAL A 54 1.02 9.07 -2.26
N PRO A 55 0.05 9.18 -3.18
CA PRO A 55 -0.94 10.22 -3.07
C PRO A 55 -1.83 9.90 -1.86
N LEU A 56 -2.36 10.95 -1.24
CA LEU A 56 -3.45 10.80 -0.29
C LEU A 56 -4.69 10.30 -1.03
N ASP A 57 -5.58 9.67 -0.30
CA ASP A 57 -6.87 9.29 -0.81
C ASP A 57 -7.71 10.55 -1.18
N PRO A 58 -8.89 10.39 -1.80
CA PRO A 58 -9.78 11.49 -2.18
C PRO A 58 -10.16 12.43 -1.04
N TRP A 59 -10.03 11.99 0.21
CA TRP A 59 -10.41 12.72 1.41
C TRP A 59 -9.20 13.28 2.17
N GLY A 60 -8.00 13.21 1.59
CA GLY A 60 -6.78 13.77 2.16
C GLY A 60 -6.16 12.91 3.27
N ARG A 61 -6.51 11.62 3.35
CA ARG A 61 -6.00 10.68 4.33
C ARG A 61 -4.94 9.76 3.71
N PRO A 62 -3.92 9.37 4.47
CA PRO A 62 -2.95 8.38 4.01
C PRO A 62 -3.61 7.01 3.89
N TYR A 63 -3.17 6.23 2.90
CA TYR A 63 -3.59 4.84 2.77
C TYR A 63 -3.08 3.98 3.92
N ILE A 64 -3.91 3.06 4.38
CA ILE A 64 -3.57 2.08 5.40
C ILE A 64 -2.93 0.89 4.69
N TYR A 65 -1.66 0.66 5.00
CA TYR A 65 -0.89 -0.47 4.48
C TYR A 65 -0.49 -1.40 5.63
N LYS A 66 -0.80 -2.69 5.50
CA LYS A 66 -0.33 -3.74 6.40
C LYS A 66 0.31 -4.87 5.60
N SER A 67 1.52 -5.24 5.98
CA SER A 67 2.17 -6.48 5.54
C SER A 67 2.92 -7.14 6.71
N PRO A 68 2.71 -8.45 6.95
CA PRO A 68 1.75 -9.35 6.28
C PRO A 68 0.29 -8.89 6.44
N GLY A 69 -0.53 -9.11 5.40
CA GLY A 69 -1.94 -8.72 5.41
C GLY A 69 -2.75 -9.53 6.44
N GLU A 70 -3.73 -8.89 7.08
CA GLU A 70 -4.68 -9.51 7.99
C GLU A 70 -5.75 -10.29 7.19
N HIS A 71 -6.19 -9.72 6.07
CA HIS A 71 -7.09 -10.36 5.11
C HIS A 71 -6.32 -11.16 4.05
N ASN A 72 -5.16 -10.67 3.62
CA ASN A 72 -4.31 -11.35 2.64
C ASN A 72 -3.06 -11.96 3.31
N SER A 73 -3.21 -13.18 3.83
CA SER A 73 -2.16 -13.87 4.61
C SER A 73 -0.87 -14.14 3.83
N THR A 74 -0.90 -14.15 2.50
CA THR A 74 0.28 -14.35 1.62
C THR A 74 0.74 -13.06 0.93
N GLY A 75 0.14 -11.92 1.28
CA GLY A 75 0.39 -10.65 0.62
C GLY A 75 0.34 -9.45 1.56
N TYR A 76 -0.40 -8.44 1.14
CA TYR A 76 -0.56 -7.20 1.86
C TYR A 76 -2.04 -6.79 1.86
N ASP A 77 -2.37 -5.99 2.85
CA ASP A 77 -3.65 -5.29 2.94
C ASP A 77 -3.40 -3.82 2.66
N LEU A 78 -4.04 -3.30 1.63
CA LEU A 78 -4.10 -1.88 1.34
C LEU A 78 -5.55 -1.40 1.38
N SER A 79 -5.85 -0.40 2.21
CA SER A 79 -7.19 0.15 2.36
C SER A 79 -7.22 1.65 2.64
N THR A 80 -8.39 2.26 2.46
CA THR A 80 -8.75 3.57 3.03
C THR A 80 -10.12 3.49 3.70
N LEU A 81 -10.31 4.29 4.75
CA LEU A 81 -11.50 4.38 5.60
C LEU A 81 -12.60 5.31 5.04
N GLY A 82 -12.62 5.54 3.72
CA GLY A 82 -13.61 6.42 3.11
C GLY A 82 -13.54 7.88 3.59
N ARG A 83 -14.63 8.61 3.36
CA ARG A 83 -14.77 10.01 3.77
C ARG A 83 -14.79 10.19 5.29
N ASP A 84 -15.56 9.35 5.99
CA ASP A 84 -15.80 9.48 7.43
C ASP A 84 -14.55 9.12 8.25
N GLY A 85 -13.66 8.30 7.69
CA GLY A 85 -12.44 7.88 8.36
C GLY A 85 -12.66 6.83 9.43
N GLN A 86 -13.76 6.10 9.35
CA GLN A 86 -14.07 5.02 10.27
C GLN A 86 -14.21 3.72 9.49
N PRO A 87 -13.89 2.58 10.12
CA PRO A 87 -14.14 1.30 9.49
C PRO A 87 -15.64 1.12 9.26
N GLY A 88 -16.02 0.73 8.06
CA GLY A 88 -17.39 0.53 7.62
C GLY A 88 -17.84 1.59 6.61
N GLY A 89 -19.05 2.12 6.82
CA GLY A 89 -19.67 3.10 5.94
C GLY A 89 -20.32 2.53 4.67
N GLU A 90 -21.12 3.36 4.03
CA GLU A 90 -21.79 3.08 2.75
C GLU A 90 -21.47 4.18 1.75
N ASP A 91 -21.51 3.86 0.45
CA ASP A 91 -21.28 4.81 -0.65
C ASP A 91 -19.90 5.53 -0.55
N GLU A 92 -19.86 6.86 -0.42
CA GLU A 92 -18.63 7.64 -0.24
C GLU A 92 -17.95 7.43 1.12
N ASP A 93 -18.68 6.94 2.12
CA ASP A 93 -18.14 6.63 3.45
C ASP A 93 -17.62 5.18 3.49
N ALA A 94 -17.85 4.36 2.45
CA ALA A 94 -17.44 2.97 2.44
C ALA A 94 -15.91 2.78 2.39
N ASP A 95 -15.41 1.86 3.22
CA ASP A 95 -14.04 1.39 3.13
C ASP A 95 -13.70 0.88 1.73
N ILE A 96 -12.61 1.37 1.18
CA ILE A 96 -12.08 0.90 -0.10
C ILE A 96 -10.84 0.08 0.20
N THR A 97 -10.92 -1.23 -0.03
CA THR A 97 -9.84 -2.17 0.25
C THR A 97 -9.36 -2.85 -1.04
N ASN A 98 -8.16 -3.41 -1.03
CA ASN A 98 -7.61 -4.15 -2.18
C ASN A 98 -8.19 -5.56 -2.33
N TRP A 99 -8.74 -6.13 -1.26
CA TRP A 99 -9.21 -7.52 -1.20
C TRP A 99 -10.74 -7.68 -1.34
N LYS A 100 -11.48 -6.58 -1.53
CA LYS A 100 -12.94 -6.55 -1.65
C LYS A 100 -13.35 -5.88 -2.96
#